data_AF-A0A3C1KQU7-F1
#
_entry.id   AF-A0A3C1KQU7-F1
#
_cell.length_a   1.000
_cell.length_b   1.000
_cell.length_c   1.000
_cell.angle_alpha   90.00
_cell.angle_beta   90.00
_cell.angle_gamma   90.00
#
_symmetry.space_group_name_H-M   'P 1'
#
loop_
_entity.id
_entity.type
_entity.pdbx_description
1 polymer ?
#
loop_
_entity_poly.entity_id
_entity_poly.type
_entity_poly.pdbx_seq_one_letter_code
_entity_poly.pdbx_strand_id
1 'polypeptide(L)'
;PISGLVALGAGIGLVGMVGVFMPQLESFTFDDAGFRALLLCFAGTCCASFGNIFAARNSRDGLPVLVCNAWGMLYGALALYASALVLGVPITVDWQISYLSSLLYLAVFGSVVAFWAYVTLIGNIGPGRAAYSSLLFPAVALLISTVFEDYHWTLLGLAGFGLVLAGNWLVMRRGSA
;
A
#
# COMPACT_ATOMS: atom_id res chain seq x y z
N PRO A 1 3.43 25.21 0.81
CA PRO A 1 4.08 25.12 2.14
C PRO A 1 3.55 23.92 2.95
N ILE A 2 4.42 23.00 3.32
CA ILE A 2 4.07 21.84 4.15
C ILE A 2 3.74 22.39 5.54
N SER A 3 2.47 22.39 5.93
CA SER A 3 2.03 22.86 7.25
C SER A 3 2.71 22.00 8.32
N GLY A 4 3.31 22.60 9.35
CA GLY A 4 4.02 21.87 10.42
C GLY A 4 3.16 20.81 11.14
N LEU A 5 1.83 20.94 11.05
CA LEU A 5 0.88 19.94 11.54
C LEU A 5 0.71 18.72 10.62
N VAL A 6 0.93 18.87 9.31
CA VAL A 6 0.99 17.72 8.38
C VAL A 6 2.24 16.89 8.66
N ALA A 7 3.35 17.54 9.00
CA ALA A 7 4.56 16.86 9.44
C ALA A 7 4.35 16.14 10.78
N LEU A 8 3.65 16.76 11.75
CA LEU A 8 3.30 16.11 13.01
C LEU A 8 2.34 14.92 12.83
N GLY A 9 1.28 15.07 12.04
CA GLY A 9 0.34 13.98 11.77
C GLY A 9 0.99 12.81 11.02
N ALA A 10 1.88 13.09 10.07
CA ALA A 10 2.70 12.08 9.42
C ALA A 10 3.67 11.40 10.40
N GLY A 11 4.29 12.16 11.31
CA GLY A 11 5.15 11.61 12.36
C GLY A 11 4.41 10.68 13.32
N ILE A 12 3.22 11.09 13.77
CA ILE A 12 2.34 10.29 14.64
C ILE A 12 1.90 9.01 13.91
N GLY A 13 1.48 9.11 12.65
CA GLY A 13 1.11 7.94 11.84
C GLY A 13 2.28 6.97 11.61
N LEU A 14 3.48 7.50 11.39
CA LEU A 14 4.70 6.70 11.22
C LEU A 14 5.08 5.98 12.52
N VAL A 15 5.01 6.65 13.67
CA VAL A 15 5.22 6.02 14.99
C VAL A 15 4.18 4.93 15.25
N GLY A 16 2.91 5.17 14.90
CA GLY A 16 1.85 4.16 14.99
C GLY A 16 2.13 2.93 14.12
N MET A 17 2.57 3.14 12.88
CA MET A 17 2.95 2.06 11.95
C MET A 17 4.16 1.26 12.47
N VAL A 18 5.20 1.93 12.98
CA VAL A 18 6.34 1.27 13.63
C VAL A 18 5.87 0.45 14.84
N GLY A 19 4.93 0.95 15.63
CA GLY A 19 4.36 0.22 16.76
C GLY A 19 3.59 -1.04 16.35
N VAL A 20 2.85 -1.00 15.24
CA VAL A 20 2.15 -2.19 14.70
C VAL A 20 3.15 -3.24 14.21
N PHE A 21 4.24 -2.81 13.60
CA PHE A 21 5.26 -3.70 13.02
C PHE A 21 6.48 -3.95 13.94
N MET A 22 6.45 -3.49 15.19
CA MET A 22 7.53 -3.62 16.16
C MET A 22 8.00 -5.07 16.35
N PRO A 23 7.10 -6.06 16.52
CA PRO A 23 7.51 -7.45 16.70
C PRO A 23 8.30 -7.99 15.50
N GLN A 24 7.95 -7.58 14.27
CA GLN A 24 8.71 -7.94 13.08
C GLN A 24 10.06 -7.22 13.02
N LEU A 25 10.14 -5.98 13.49
CA LEU A 25 11.39 -5.21 13.56
C LEU A 25 12.37 -5.75 14.60
N GLU A 26 11.88 -6.27 15.74
CA GLU A 26 12.73 -6.90 16.76
C GLU A 26 13.36 -8.21 16.25
N SER A 27 12.67 -8.92 15.35
CA SER A 27 13.20 -10.11 14.68
C SER A 27 14.16 -9.78 13.52
N PHE A 28 14.26 -8.51 13.12
CA PHE A 28 15.07 -8.08 12.00
C PHE A 28 16.53 -7.86 12.44
N THR A 29 17.46 -8.60 11.85
CA THR A 29 18.89 -8.46 12.09
C THR A 29 19.57 -7.73 10.93
N PHE A 30 20.50 -6.83 11.25
CA PHE A 30 21.37 -6.15 10.27
C PHE A 30 22.51 -7.05 9.81
N ASP A 31 22.16 -8.24 9.32
CA ASP A 31 23.09 -9.12 8.63
C ASP A 31 23.06 -8.84 7.10
N ASP A 32 23.94 -9.48 6.34
CA ASP A 32 24.08 -9.26 4.89
C ASP A 32 22.78 -9.55 4.10
N ALA A 33 21.92 -10.42 4.63
CA ALA A 33 20.58 -10.67 4.10
C ALA A 33 19.59 -9.53 4.43
N GLY A 34 19.61 -9.02 5.66
CA GLY A 34 18.74 -7.92 6.10
C GLY A 34 19.04 -6.63 5.35
N PHE A 35 20.33 -6.31 5.16
CA PHE A 35 20.73 -5.13 4.39
C PHE A 35 20.28 -5.19 2.92
N ARG A 36 20.40 -6.37 2.27
CA ARG A 36 19.88 -6.58 0.91
C ARG A 36 18.36 -6.44 0.83
N ALA A 37 17.62 -6.99 1.79
CA ALA A 37 16.17 -6.83 1.87
C ALA A 37 15.78 -5.35 2.02
N LEU A 38 16.49 -4.59 2.88
CA LEU A 38 16.25 -3.16 3.07
C LEU A 38 16.46 -2.37 1.76
N LEU A 39 17.54 -2.64 1.03
CA LEU A 39 17.81 -1.99 -0.25
C LEU A 39 16.73 -2.32 -1.29
N LEU A 40 16.26 -3.57 -1.35
CA LEU A 40 15.17 -3.97 -2.25
C LEU A 40 13.84 -3.29 -1.89
N CYS A 41 13.50 -3.22 -0.59
CA CYS A 41 12.32 -2.50 -0.13
C CYS A 41 12.39 -1.01 -0.47
N PHE A 42 13.56 -0.38 -0.28
CA PHE A 42 13.76 1.02 -0.62
C PHE A 42 13.63 1.26 -2.13
N ALA A 43 14.27 0.41 -2.96
CA ALA A 43 14.15 0.47 -4.41
C ALA A 43 12.70 0.29 -4.86
N GLY A 44 11.99 -0.71 -4.32
CA GLY A 44 10.57 -0.94 -4.61
C GLY A 44 9.69 0.25 -4.23
N THR A 45 9.94 0.86 -3.07
CA THR A 45 9.21 2.06 -2.61
C THR A 45 9.47 3.25 -3.53
N CYS A 46 10.71 3.46 -3.97
CA CYS A 46 11.05 4.49 -4.95
C CYS A 46 10.32 4.26 -6.29
N CYS A 47 10.33 3.03 -6.81
CA CYS A 47 9.60 2.66 -8.03
C CYS A 47 8.10 2.93 -7.89
N ALA A 48 7.48 2.52 -6.77
CA ALA A 48 6.07 2.78 -6.50
C ALA A 48 5.75 4.28 -6.41
N SER A 49 6.65 5.07 -5.81
CA SER A 49 6.52 6.53 -5.72
C SER A 49 6.57 7.19 -7.09
N PHE A 50 7.53 6.82 -7.94
CA PHE A 50 7.59 7.29 -9.33
C PHE A 50 6.30 6.91 -10.09
N GLY A 51 5.83 5.68 -9.96
CA GLY A 51 4.56 5.23 -10.55
C GLY A 51 3.37 6.10 -10.14
N ASN A 52 3.26 6.45 -8.85
CA ASN A 52 2.23 7.35 -8.35
C ASN A 52 2.35 8.78 -8.92
N ILE A 53 3.56 9.30 -9.09
CA ILE A 53 3.80 10.63 -9.69
C ILE A 53 3.38 10.63 -11.16
N PHE A 54 3.75 9.61 -11.92
CA PHE A 54 3.31 9.46 -13.31
C PHE A 54 1.79 9.30 -13.41
N ALA A 55 1.17 8.48 -12.55
CA ALA A 55 -0.29 8.32 -12.50
C ALA A 55 -1.00 9.64 -12.17
N ALA A 56 -0.48 10.41 -11.21
CA ALA A 56 -1.00 11.73 -10.87
C ALA A 56 -0.83 12.74 -12.01
N ARG A 57 0.28 12.68 -12.76
CA ARG A 57 0.51 13.53 -13.93
C ARG A 57 -0.47 13.20 -15.05
N ASN A 58 -0.60 11.92 -15.43
CA ASN A 58 -1.57 11.49 -16.44
C ASN A 58 -3.01 11.87 -16.07
N SER A 59 -3.37 11.77 -14.79
CA SER A 59 -4.69 12.17 -14.31
C SER A 59 -4.92 13.68 -14.43
N ARG A 60 -3.89 14.51 -14.23
CA ARG A 60 -3.96 15.96 -14.42
C ARG A 60 -4.06 16.37 -15.87
N ASP A 61 -3.42 15.61 -16.76
CA ASP A 61 -3.46 15.83 -18.21
C ASP A 61 -4.78 15.34 -18.84
N GLY A 62 -5.76 14.92 -18.02
CA GLY A 62 -7.11 14.55 -18.45
C GLY A 62 -7.21 13.18 -19.12
N LEU A 63 -6.16 12.36 -19.03
CA LEU A 63 -6.17 11.02 -19.61
C LEU A 63 -7.13 10.10 -18.84
N PRO A 64 -7.88 9.23 -19.53
CA PRO A 64 -8.76 8.26 -18.87
C PRO A 64 -7.96 7.35 -17.92
N VAL A 65 -8.19 7.51 -16.61
CA VAL A 65 -7.50 6.76 -15.54
C VAL A 65 -7.53 5.26 -15.77
N LEU A 66 -8.68 4.73 -16.21
CA LEU A 66 -8.86 3.31 -16.48
C LEU A 66 -7.92 2.80 -17.58
N VAL A 67 -7.72 3.57 -18.66
CA VAL A 67 -6.87 3.18 -19.78
C VAL A 67 -5.40 3.22 -19.37
N CYS A 68 -4.98 4.27 -18.68
CA CYS A 68 -3.61 4.37 -18.16
C CYS A 68 -3.30 3.24 -17.17
N ASN A 69 -4.24 2.92 -16.28
CA ASN A 69 -4.08 1.84 -15.32
C ASN A 69 -4.02 0.47 -16.01
N ALA A 70 -4.87 0.22 -17.02
CA ALA A 70 -4.86 -1.02 -17.80
C ALA A 70 -3.51 -1.25 -18.50
N TRP A 71 -2.98 -0.21 -19.18
CA TRP A 71 -1.67 -0.31 -19.82
C TRP A 71 -0.54 -0.47 -18.79
N GLY A 72 -0.59 0.29 -17.68
CA GLY A 72 0.39 0.16 -16.60
C GLY A 72 0.43 -1.25 -16.00
N MET A 73 -0.73 -1.83 -15.72
CA MET A 73 -0.84 -3.20 -15.22
C MET A 73 -0.40 -4.24 -16.24
N LEU A 74 -0.70 -4.05 -17.53
CA LEU A 74 -0.23 -4.95 -18.59
C LEU A 74 1.30 -4.96 -18.68
N TYR A 75 1.94 -3.79 -18.75
CA TYR A 75 3.40 -3.70 -18.79
C TYR A 75 4.04 -4.22 -17.50
N GLY A 76 3.44 -3.94 -16.33
CA GLY A 76 3.88 -4.47 -15.04
C GLY A 76 3.81 -5.99 -14.98
N ALA A 77 2.70 -6.59 -15.45
CA ALA A 77 2.52 -8.03 -15.51
C ALA A 77 3.52 -8.70 -16.48
N LEU A 78 3.75 -8.10 -17.65
CA LEU A 78 4.74 -8.60 -18.60
C LEU A 78 6.17 -8.52 -18.05
N ALA A 79 6.52 -7.42 -17.39
CA ALA A 79 7.83 -7.27 -16.75
C ALA A 79 8.03 -8.28 -15.61
N LEU A 80 7.00 -8.50 -14.78
CA LEU A 80 7.01 -9.49 -13.72
C LEU A 80 7.11 -10.93 -14.26
N TYR A 81 6.41 -11.22 -15.36
CA TYR A 81 6.49 -12.52 -16.01
C TYR A 81 7.88 -12.77 -16.61
N ALA A 82 8.45 -11.76 -17.29
CA ALA A 82 9.80 -11.84 -17.84
C ALA A 82 10.86 -12.02 -16.74
N SER A 83 10.73 -11.31 -15.62
CA SER A 83 11.67 -11.47 -14.49
C SER A 83 11.55 -12.84 -13.84
N ALA A 84 10.34 -13.39 -13.71
CA ALA A 84 10.12 -14.76 -13.22
C ALA A 84 10.82 -15.81 -14.10
N LEU A 85 10.77 -15.63 -15.43
CA LEU A 85 11.48 -16.50 -16.37
C LEU A 85 13.00 -16.40 -16.23
N VAL A 86 13.54 -15.19 -16.11
CA VAL A 86 14.99 -14.97 -15.92
C VAL A 86 15.49 -15.54 -14.59
N LEU A 87 14.67 -15.47 -13.54
CA LEU A 87 14.97 -16.01 -12.22
C LEU A 87 14.75 -17.54 -12.13
N GLY A 88 14.22 -18.18 -13.18
CA GLY A 88 13.95 -19.61 -13.20
C GLY A 88 12.83 -20.06 -12.25
N VAL A 89 11.92 -19.15 -11.88
CA VAL A 89 10.80 -19.48 -11.00
C VAL A 89 9.81 -20.37 -11.77
N PRO A 90 9.44 -21.56 -11.24
CA PRO A 90 8.52 -22.46 -11.94
C PRO A 90 7.13 -21.85 -12.02
N ILE A 91 6.69 -21.54 -13.23
CA ILE A 91 5.33 -21.00 -13.49
C ILE A 91 4.35 -22.17 -13.47
N THR A 92 3.90 -22.51 -12.27
CA THR A 92 2.91 -23.55 -12.05
C THR A 92 1.55 -22.90 -11.82
N VAL A 93 0.55 -23.32 -12.59
CA VAL A 93 -0.84 -22.91 -12.41
C VAL A 93 -1.57 -24.10 -11.82
N ASP A 94 -2.03 -23.94 -10.58
CA ASP A 94 -2.94 -24.91 -9.99
C ASP A 94 -4.33 -24.69 -10.58
N TRP A 95 -4.92 -25.73 -11.17
CA TRP A 95 -6.25 -25.65 -11.77
C TRP A 95 -7.38 -25.80 -10.75
N GLN A 96 -7.05 -25.85 -9.45
CA GLN A 96 -8.04 -25.79 -8.39
C GLN A 96 -8.88 -24.50 -8.46
N ILE A 97 -10.19 -24.66 -8.29
CA ILE A 97 -11.17 -23.57 -8.30
C ILE A 97 -10.86 -22.55 -7.19
N SER A 98 -10.35 -22.99 -6.03
CA SER A 98 -9.90 -22.12 -4.93
C SER A 98 -8.78 -21.17 -5.36
N TYR A 99 -7.76 -21.69 -6.06
CA TYR A 99 -6.66 -20.89 -6.59
C TYR A 99 -7.14 -19.92 -7.68
N LEU A 100 -7.88 -20.41 -8.69
CA LEU A 100 -8.38 -19.59 -9.79
C LEU A 100 -9.31 -18.47 -9.30
N SER A 101 -10.24 -18.78 -8.39
CA SER A 101 -11.18 -17.79 -7.84
C SER A 101 -10.46 -16.72 -7.01
N SER A 102 -9.49 -17.11 -6.19
CA SER A 102 -8.69 -16.18 -5.40
C SER A 102 -7.82 -15.28 -6.29
N LEU A 103 -7.16 -15.86 -7.31
CA LEU A 103 -6.36 -15.13 -8.28
C LEU A 103 -7.21 -14.10 -9.04
N LEU A 104 -8.39 -14.51 -9.51
CA LEU A 104 -9.30 -13.65 -10.27
C LEU A 104 -9.89 -12.54 -9.40
N TYR A 105 -10.26 -12.85 -8.16
CA TYR A 105 -10.70 -11.86 -7.18
C TYR A 105 -9.61 -10.81 -6.91
N LEU A 106 -8.37 -11.24 -6.66
CA LEU A 106 -7.26 -10.33 -6.35
C LEU A 106 -6.85 -9.49 -7.56
N ALA A 107 -6.86 -10.07 -8.76
CA ALA A 107 -6.54 -9.35 -9.99
C ALA A 107 -7.59 -8.28 -10.32
N VAL A 108 -8.88 -8.61 -10.25
CA VAL A 108 -9.95 -7.68 -10.63
C VAL A 108 -10.24 -6.69 -9.51
N PHE A 109 -10.63 -7.18 -8.33
CA PHE A 109 -11.06 -6.31 -7.22
C PHE A 109 -9.87 -5.74 -6.47
N GLY A 110 -8.90 -6.58 -6.13
CA GLY A 110 -7.72 -6.18 -5.36
C GLY A 110 -6.76 -5.27 -6.12
N SER A 111 -6.73 -5.36 -7.46
CA SER A 111 -5.81 -4.58 -8.30
C SER A 111 -6.56 -3.59 -9.18
N VAL A 112 -7.26 -4.02 -10.23
CA VAL A 112 -7.85 -3.11 -11.25
C VAL A 112 -8.80 -2.09 -10.62
N VAL A 113 -9.79 -2.56 -9.85
CA VAL A 113 -10.79 -1.70 -9.21
C VAL A 113 -10.18 -0.85 -8.11
N ALA A 114 -9.33 -1.44 -7.26
CA ALA A 114 -8.67 -0.72 -6.17
C ALA A 114 -7.78 0.42 -6.67
N PHE A 115 -6.93 0.18 -7.68
CA PHE A 115 -6.08 1.22 -8.26
C PHE A 115 -6.87 2.27 -9.02
N TRP A 116 -7.91 1.86 -9.76
CA TRP A 116 -8.79 2.82 -10.41
C TRP A 116 -9.43 3.76 -9.38
N ALA A 117 -10.04 3.21 -8.32
CA ALA A 117 -10.63 3.99 -7.25
C ALA A 117 -9.60 4.89 -6.56
N TYR A 118 -8.39 4.38 -6.29
CA TYR A 118 -7.31 5.13 -5.65
C TYR A 118 -6.81 6.30 -6.51
N VAL A 119 -6.57 6.09 -7.81
CA VAL A 119 -6.11 7.17 -8.70
C VAL A 119 -7.22 8.19 -8.94
N THR A 120 -8.48 7.74 -9.07
CA THR A 120 -9.64 8.64 -9.11
C THR A 120 -9.76 9.48 -7.82
N LEU A 121 -9.49 8.87 -6.65
CA LEU A 121 -9.43 9.57 -5.37
C LEU A 121 -8.33 10.64 -5.36
N ILE A 122 -7.13 10.31 -5.85
CA ILE A 122 -6.03 11.29 -6.00
C ILE A 122 -6.45 12.46 -6.89
N GLY A 123 -7.10 12.18 -8.02
CA GLY A 123 -7.59 13.20 -8.94
C GLY A 123 -8.62 14.13 -8.32
N ASN A 124 -9.54 13.60 -7.51
CA ASN A 124 -10.65 14.37 -6.93
C ASN A 124 -10.26 15.18 -5.68
N ILE A 125 -9.49 14.58 -4.76
CA ILE A 125 -9.22 15.20 -3.44
C ILE A 125 -7.77 15.69 -3.29
N GLY A 126 -6.92 15.42 -4.28
CA GLY A 126 -5.51 15.79 -4.32
C GLY A 126 -4.59 14.81 -3.58
N PRO A 127 -3.30 14.72 -3.98
CA PRO A 127 -2.35 13.72 -3.49
C PRO A 127 -2.07 13.83 -1.98
N GLY A 128 -2.11 15.05 -1.42
CA GLY A 128 -1.92 15.25 0.02
C GLY A 128 -3.00 14.59 0.87
N ARG A 129 -4.27 14.64 0.43
CA ARG A 129 -5.39 13.99 1.13
C ARG A 129 -5.48 12.50 0.83
N ALA A 130 -5.17 12.09 -0.39
CA ALA A 130 -5.16 10.69 -0.77
C ALA A 130 -4.10 9.88 -0.01
N ALA A 131 -2.95 10.46 0.32
CA ALA A 131 -1.94 9.78 1.14
C ALA A 131 -2.46 9.32 2.52
N TYR A 132 -3.53 9.93 3.04
CA TYR A 132 -4.13 9.52 4.31
C TYR A 132 -4.96 8.24 4.22
N SER A 133 -5.48 7.86 3.04
CA SER A 133 -6.16 6.57 2.90
C SER A 133 -5.18 5.41 3.11
N SER A 134 -3.93 5.59 2.68
CA SER A 134 -2.85 4.62 2.88
C SER A 134 -2.54 4.36 4.36
N LEU A 135 -2.74 5.35 5.24
CA LEU A 135 -2.61 5.17 6.69
C LEU A 135 -3.72 4.29 7.27
N LEU A 136 -4.89 4.23 6.63
CA LEU A 136 -6.00 3.38 7.07
C LEU A 136 -5.84 1.94 6.59
N PHE A 137 -4.97 1.64 5.62
CA PHE A 137 -4.82 0.28 5.10
C PHE A 137 -4.44 -0.74 6.18
N PRO A 138 -3.43 -0.51 7.04
CA PRO A 138 -3.12 -1.46 8.11
C PRO A 138 -4.26 -1.61 9.11
N ALA A 139 -4.97 -0.52 9.41
CA ALA A 139 -6.11 -0.55 10.34
C ALA A 139 -7.25 -1.43 9.81
N VAL A 140 -7.61 -1.25 8.53
CA VAL A 140 -8.63 -2.08 7.87
C VAL A 140 -8.15 -3.53 7.73
N ALA A 141 -6.88 -3.74 7.40
CA ALA A 141 -6.29 -5.08 7.29
C ALA A 141 -6.38 -5.84 8.63
N LEU A 142 -6.02 -5.20 9.74
CA LEU A 142 -6.12 -5.79 11.08
C LEU A 142 -7.58 -6.13 11.42
N LEU A 143 -8.53 -5.25 11.12
CA LEU A 143 -9.95 -5.54 11.35
C LEU A 143 -10.42 -6.77 10.55
N ILE A 144 -10.02 -6.88 9.28
CA ILE A 144 -10.35 -8.06 8.47
C ILE A 144 -9.69 -9.31 9.05
N SER A 145 -8.40 -9.28 9.39
CA SER A 145 -7.71 -10.41 10.04
C SER A 145 -8.36 -10.81 11.37
N THR A 146 -8.96 -9.89 12.12
CA THR A 146 -9.66 -10.26 13.37
C THR A 146 -10.95 -11.01 13.14
N VAL A 147 -11.63 -10.76 12.03
CA VAL A 147 -12.90 -11.43 11.68
C VAL A 147 -12.65 -12.76 10.97
N PHE A 148 -11.61 -12.83 10.13
CA PHE A 148 -11.38 -13.97 9.23
C PHE A 148 -10.21 -14.89 9.66
N GLU A 149 -9.27 -14.41 10.46
CA GLU A 149 -8.03 -15.14 10.84
C GLU A 149 -7.89 -15.34 12.35
N ASP A 150 -8.94 -15.08 13.15
CA ASP A 150 -8.92 -15.14 14.63
C ASP A 150 -7.72 -14.38 15.24
N TYR A 151 -7.38 -13.22 14.66
CA TYR A 151 -6.23 -12.44 15.11
C TYR A 151 -6.38 -11.98 16.57
N HIS A 152 -5.42 -12.37 17.40
CA HIS A 152 -5.37 -12.00 18.80
C HIS A 152 -4.72 -10.62 18.95
N TRP A 153 -5.52 -9.62 19.30
CA TRP A 153 -5.03 -8.27 19.55
C TRP A 153 -3.99 -8.26 20.66
N THR A 154 -2.76 -7.88 20.30
CA THR A 154 -1.71 -7.56 21.27
C THR A 154 -1.91 -6.14 21.80
N LEU A 155 -1.41 -5.86 23.01
CA LEU A 155 -1.48 -4.51 23.60
C LEU A 155 -0.81 -3.47 22.68
N LEU A 156 0.27 -3.86 21.99
CA LEU A 156 0.96 -3.06 20.98
C LEU A 156 0.11 -2.85 19.71
N GLY A 157 -0.58 -3.88 19.22
CA GLY A 157 -1.49 -3.78 18.07
C GLY A 157 -2.66 -2.83 18.34
N LEU A 158 -3.25 -2.89 19.55
CA LEU A 158 -4.28 -1.96 20.00
C LEU A 158 -3.77 -0.51 20.11
N ALA A 159 -2.60 -0.33 20.72
CA ALA A 159 -1.99 1.00 20.86
C ALA A 159 -1.64 1.60 19.49
N GLY A 160 -1.06 0.81 18.58
CA GLY A 160 -0.73 1.21 17.21
C GLY A 160 -1.97 1.56 16.39
N PHE A 161 -3.04 0.76 16.48
CA PHE A 161 -4.33 1.04 15.84
C PHE A 161 -4.93 2.37 16.32
N GLY A 162 -4.92 2.62 17.64
CA GLY A 162 -5.38 3.88 18.22
C GLY A 162 -4.56 5.08 17.75
N LEU A 163 -3.24 4.92 17.64
CA LEU A 163 -2.31 5.95 17.16
C LEU A 163 -2.53 6.31 15.68
N VAL A 164 -2.76 5.29 14.84
CA VAL A 164 -3.08 5.48 13.42
C VAL A 164 -4.41 6.23 13.25
N LEU A 165 -5.45 5.85 14.02
CA LEU A 165 -6.74 6.54 13.99
C LEU A 165 -6.63 7.98 14.51
N ALA A 166 -5.90 8.21 15.61
CA ALA A 166 -5.68 9.54 16.16
C ALA A 166 -4.91 10.45 15.20
N GLY A 167 -3.86 9.92 14.56
CA GLY A 167 -3.08 10.63 13.54
C GLY A 167 -3.92 10.99 12.31
N ASN A 168 -4.74 10.05 11.83
CA ASN A 168 -5.66 10.29 10.71
C ASN A 168 -6.71 11.37 11.05
N TRP A 169 -7.32 11.27 12.24
CA TRP A 169 -8.33 12.23 12.72
C TRP A 169 -7.77 13.65 12.86
N LEU A 170 -6.59 13.81 13.45
CA LEU A 170 -5.95 15.12 13.65
C LEU A 170 -5.73 15.86 12.33
N VAL A 171 -5.39 15.13 11.28
CA VAL A 171 -5.09 15.70 9.97
C VAL A 171 -6.37 16.01 9.18
N MET A 172 -7.37 15.13 9.22
CA MET A 172 -8.66 15.38 8.55
C MET A 172 -9.38 16.61 9.13
N ARG A 173 -9.25 16.86 10.44
CA ARG A 173 -9.93 17.97 11.14
C ARG A 173 -9.54 19.37 10.66
N ARG A 174 -8.42 19.54 9.94
CA ARG A 174 -7.99 20.84 9.37
C ARG A 174 -8.14 20.96 7.85
N GLY A 175 -8.58 19.91 7.15
CA GLY A 175 -8.95 20.04 5.74
C GLY A 175 -10.34 20.65 5.52
N SER A 176 -11.11 20.87 6.59
CA SER A 176 -12.46 21.45 6.57
C SER A 176 -12.54 22.83 7.25
N ALA A 177 -11.41 23.51 7.48
CA ALA A 177 -11.35 24.86 8.01
C ALA A 177 -10.57 25.78 7.08
#